data_AF-A0A1F7TLD5-F1
#
_entry.id   AF-A0A1F7TLD5-F1
#
_cell.length_a   1.000
_cell.length_b   1.000
_cell.length_c   1.000
_cell.angle_alpha   90.00
_cell.angle_beta   90.00
_cell.angle_gamma   90.00
#
_symmetry.space_group_name_H-M   'P 1'
#
loop_
_entity.id
_entity.type
_entity.pdbx_description
1 polymer ?
#
loop_
_entity_poly.entity_id
_entity_poly.type
_entity_poly.pdbx_seq_one_letter_code
_entity_poly.pdbx_strand_id
1 'polypeptide(L)'
;MDRFFPGPLADRGWNIMRRAGYAEQKVVGGEIGFTRRLQQTPFPRLHAYIEERDGGTRVSLHIDQKQPTYGGSRAHGGEYAGPLVEREMERIAAFFRPAAQAAPTTSYPSPDSGEGMGEVSKGGFFSRLFG
;
A
#
# COMPACT_ATOMS: atom_id res chain seq x y z
N MET A 1 -12.26 0.49 -13.55
CA MET A 1 -12.01 -0.89 -13.11
C MET A 1 -11.94 -0.90 -11.61
N ASP A 2 -12.71 -1.78 -10.97
CA ASP A 2 -12.79 -1.87 -9.53
C ASP A 2 -12.24 -3.22 -9.07
N ARG A 3 -11.46 -3.22 -7.99
CA ARG A 3 -10.93 -4.43 -7.38
C ARG A 3 -10.91 -4.31 -5.85
N PHE A 4 -11.31 -5.36 -5.16
CA PHE A 4 -11.19 -5.48 -3.71
C PHE A 4 -9.97 -6.34 -3.36
N PHE A 5 -9.17 -5.85 -2.42
CA PHE A 5 -8.02 -6.55 -1.84
C PHE A 5 -8.38 -6.97 -0.42
N PRO A 6 -8.67 -8.26 -0.18
CA PRO A 6 -9.05 -8.74 1.13
C PRO A 6 -7.89 -8.62 2.12
N GLY A 7 -8.20 -8.24 3.35
CA GLY A 7 -7.23 -8.13 4.42
C GLY A 7 -7.03 -9.42 5.23
N PRO A 8 -6.21 -9.35 6.30
CA PRO A 8 -5.43 -8.18 6.71
C PRO A 8 -4.31 -7.88 5.71
N LEU A 9 -4.15 -6.60 5.35
CA LEU A 9 -3.10 -6.14 4.43
C LEU A 9 -1.84 -5.76 5.21
N ALA A 10 -0.67 -5.87 4.57
CA ALA A 10 0.62 -5.54 5.16
C ALA A 10 0.75 -4.06 5.57
N ASP A 11 -0.10 -3.19 5.02
CA ASP A 11 -0.15 -1.76 5.34
C ASP A 11 -1.53 -1.19 4.94
N ARG A 12 -1.80 0.06 5.29
CA ARG A 12 -2.99 0.80 4.87
C ARG A 12 -2.95 1.08 3.38
N GLY A 13 -4.12 1.09 2.74
CA GLY A 13 -4.28 1.40 1.32
C GLY A 13 -3.62 2.73 0.93
N TRP A 14 -3.70 3.74 1.79
CA TRP A 14 -3.04 5.05 1.58
C TRP A 14 -1.52 4.93 1.38
N ASN A 15 -0.83 4.20 2.28
CA ASN A 15 0.62 3.97 2.18
C ASN A 15 0.96 3.13 0.95
N ILE A 16 0.14 2.12 0.66
CA ILE A 16 0.30 1.26 -0.52
C ILE A 16 0.24 2.08 -1.81
N MET A 17 -0.75 2.97 -1.96
CA MET A 17 -0.91 3.81 -3.14
C MET A 17 0.24 4.80 -3.34
N ARG A 18 0.75 5.39 -2.25
CA ARG A 18 1.94 6.26 -2.31
C ARG A 18 3.17 5.51 -2.82
N ARG A 19 3.41 4.29 -2.31
CA ARG A 19 4.49 3.43 -2.81
C ARG A 19 4.29 2.99 -4.25
N ALA A 20 3.03 2.81 -4.67
CA ALA A 20 2.69 2.53 -6.06
C ALA A 20 2.89 3.74 -6.99
N GLY A 21 3.31 4.91 -6.49
CA GLY A 21 3.62 6.09 -7.29
C GLY A 21 2.42 7.00 -7.56
N TYR A 22 1.37 6.88 -6.76
CA TYR A 22 0.22 7.78 -6.82
C TYR A 22 0.36 8.93 -5.83
N ALA A 23 0.05 10.13 -6.31
CA ALA A 23 -0.05 11.33 -5.49
C ALA A 23 -1.48 11.45 -4.95
N GLU A 24 -1.60 11.68 -3.64
CA GLU A 24 -2.86 11.98 -3.00
C GLU A 24 -3.44 13.29 -3.54
N GLN A 25 -4.75 13.33 -3.74
CA GLN A 25 -5.49 14.54 -4.08
C GLN A 25 -6.34 14.99 -2.90
N LYS A 26 -7.64 14.68 -2.94
CA LYS A 26 -8.63 15.10 -1.95
C LYS A 26 -9.54 13.93 -1.62
N VAL A 27 -10.04 13.94 -0.39
CA VAL A 27 -11.09 13.04 0.04
C VAL A 27 -12.43 13.56 -0.50
N VAL A 28 -13.17 12.72 -1.21
CA VAL A 28 -14.51 13.05 -1.71
C VAL A 28 -15.45 11.94 -1.26
N GLY A 29 -16.45 12.27 -0.45
CA GLY A 29 -17.47 11.30 -0.01
C GLY A 29 -16.96 10.15 0.86
N GLY A 30 -15.81 10.31 1.54
CA GLY A 30 -15.20 9.25 2.36
C GLY A 30 -14.18 8.38 1.62
N GLU A 31 -14.08 8.54 0.30
CA GLU A 31 -13.05 7.89 -0.52
C GLU A 31 -11.84 8.82 -0.67
N ILE A 32 -10.64 8.26 -0.60
CA ILE A 32 -9.40 9.03 -0.80
C ILE A 32 -9.01 8.94 -2.28
N GLY A 33 -9.00 10.10 -2.94
CA GLY A 33 -8.59 10.23 -4.35
C GLY A 33 -7.08 10.28 -4.53
N PHE A 34 -6.59 9.58 -5.53
CA PHE A 34 -5.19 9.43 -5.91
C PHE A 34 -5.03 9.64 -7.41
N THR A 35 -3.94 10.27 -7.82
CA THR A 35 -3.63 10.44 -9.25
C THR A 35 -2.20 10.07 -9.60
N ARG A 36 -2.01 9.53 -10.80
CA ARG A 36 -0.70 9.28 -11.39
C ARG A 36 -0.70 9.81 -12.82
N ARG A 37 0.17 10.78 -13.10
CA ARG A 37 0.34 11.33 -14.45
C ARG A 37 1.12 10.35 -15.31
N LEU A 38 0.67 10.14 -16.54
CA LEU A 38 1.39 9.31 -17.52
C LEU A 38 2.45 10.13 -18.29
N GLN A 39 2.26 11.45 -18.35
CA GLN A 39 3.06 12.39 -19.12
C GLN A 39 3.26 13.69 -18.31
N GLN A 40 4.10 14.60 -18.81
CA GLN A 40 4.30 15.92 -18.20
C GLN A 40 3.08 16.85 -18.37
N THR A 41 2.13 16.45 -19.21
CA THR A 41 0.85 17.15 -19.42
C THR A 41 -0.15 16.82 -18.30
N PRO A 42 -1.17 17.69 -18.08
CA PRO A 42 -2.20 17.43 -17.07
C PRO A 42 -3.04 16.16 -17.32
N PHE A 43 -3.18 15.76 -18.59
CA PHE A 43 -3.91 14.59 -19.07
C PHE A 43 -3.12 13.91 -20.20
N PRO A 44 -3.32 12.60 -20.44
CA PRO A 44 -4.13 11.67 -19.66
C PRO A 44 -3.49 11.33 -18.30
N ARG A 45 -4.32 11.11 -17.29
CA ARG A 45 -3.89 10.69 -15.94
C ARG A 45 -4.70 9.52 -15.45
N LEU A 46 -4.06 8.64 -14.69
CA LEU A 46 -4.74 7.61 -13.92
C LEU A 46 -5.29 8.22 -12.65
N HIS A 47 -6.54 7.91 -12.34
CA HIS A 47 -7.22 8.37 -11.16
C HIS A 47 -7.74 7.15 -10.42
N ALA A 48 -7.34 7.02 -9.17
CA ALA A 48 -7.73 5.93 -8.29
C ALA A 48 -8.48 6.47 -7.07
N TYR A 49 -9.53 5.79 -6.65
CA TYR A 49 -10.18 5.98 -5.37
C TYR A 49 -9.93 4.75 -4.51
N ILE A 50 -9.55 4.97 -3.26
CA ILE A 50 -9.45 3.89 -2.28
C ILE A 50 -10.49 4.05 -1.19
N GLU A 51 -10.96 2.89 -0.73
CA GLU A 51 -11.88 2.78 0.38
C GLU A 51 -11.51 1.58 1.25
N GLU A 52 -11.33 1.81 2.55
CA GLU A 52 -11.07 0.72 3.51
C GLU A 52 -12.41 0.12 3.95
N ARG A 53 -12.61 -1.19 3.71
CA ARG A 53 -13.81 -1.93 4.11
C ARG A 53 -13.47 -3.38 4.46
N ASP A 54 -14.16 -3.92 5.47
CA ASP A 54 -14.05 -5.32 5.89
C ASP A 54 -12.60 -5.79 6.17
N GLY A 55 -11.77 -4.89 6.70
CA GLY A 55 -10.34 -5.14 6.97
C GLY A 55 -9.44 -5.18 5.73
N GLY A 56 -10.00 -5.03 4.53
CA GLY A 56 -9.29 -4.89 3.26
C GLY A 56 -9.49 -3.51 2.63
N THR A 57 -9.07 -3.38 1.37
CA THR A 57 -9.13 -2.12 0.63
C THR A 57 -9.77 -2.34 -0.74
N ARG A 58 -10.80 -1.57 -1.07
CA ARG A 58 -11.33 -1.44 -2.43
C ARG A 58 -10.55 -0.35 -3.18
N VAL A 59 -10.17 -0.65 -4.41
CA VAL A 59 -9.53 0.30 -5.35
C VAL A 59 -10.40 0.42 -6.60
N SER A 60 -10.86 1.62 -6.90
CA SER A 60 -11.50 1.95 -8.18
C SER A 60 -10.53 2.78 -9.02
N LEU A 61 -10.25 2.36 -10.25
CA LEU A 61 -9.25 2.95 -11.14
C LEU A 61 -9.86 3.31 -12.50
N HIS A 62 -9.62 4.54 -12.96
CA HIS A 62 -10.02 4.99 -14.29
C HIS A 62 -8.98 5.94 -14.91
N ILE A 63 -9.10 6.20 -16.21
CA ILE A 63 -8.27 7.16 -16.95
C ILE A 63 -9.09 8.43 -17.16
N ASP A 64 -8.57 9.55 -16.69
CA ASP A 64 -9.06 10.87 -17.09
C ASP A 64 -8.33 11.27 -18.38
N GLN A 65 -9.03 11.34 -19.51
CA GLN A 65 -8.45 11.76 -20.80
C GLN A 65 -8.42 13.29 -21.01
N LYS A 66 -9.37 14.01 -20.42
CA LYS A 66 -9.51 15.46 -20.56
C LYS A 66 -9.92 16.10 -19.24
N GLN A 67 -9.66 17.40 -19.11
CA GLN A 67 -10.20 18.18 -18.00
C GLN A 67 -11.73 18.11 -18.05
N PRO A 68 -12.42 17.82 -16.94
CA PRO A 68 -13.87 17.88 -16.91
C PRO A 68 -14.31 19.33 -17.12
N THR A 69 -14.83 19.64 -18.32
CA THR A 69 -15.57 20.86 -18.57
C THR A 69 -16.97 20.63 -18.02
N TYR A 70 -17.33 21.27 -16.90
CA TYR A 70 -18.71 21.31 -16.39
C TYR A 70 -19.55 22.20 -17.32
N GLY A 71 -19.86 21.69 -18.51
CA GLY A 71 -20.67 22.32 -19.54
C GLY A 71 -21.35 21.21 -20.33
N GLY A 72 -22.65 21.05 -20.12
CA GLY A 72 -23.51 19.95 -20.55
C GLY A 72 -23.09 19.20 -21.81
N SER A 73 -22.68 17.94 -21.65
CA SER A 73 -23.00 16.83 -22.55
C SER A 73 -22.60 15.52 -21.89
N ARG A 74 -23.53 14.57 -21.89
CA ARG A 74 -23.40 13.25 -21.27
C ARG A 74 -22.12 12.58 -21.78
N ALA A 75 -21.36 12.05 -20.82
CA ALA A 75 -20.16 11.28 -21.05
C ALA A 75 -20.45 10.08 -21.95
N HIS A 76 -20.03 10.15 -23.22
CA HIS A 76 -20.03 9.00 -24.11
C HIS A 76 -18.59 8.51 -24.32
N GLY A 77 -18.25 7.45 -23.57
CA GLY A 77 -17.60 6.24 -24.12
C GLY A 77 -16.24 6.36 -24.81
N GLY A 78 -15.21 6.85 -24.12
CA GLY A 78 -13.82 6.82 -24.62
C GLY A 78 -12.98 5.66 -24.09
N GLU A 79 -12.66 5.64 -22.80
CA GLU A 79 -11.76 4.63 -22.19
C GLU A 79 -12.12 4.43 -20.71
N TYR A 80 -13.27 3.82 -20.42
CA TYR A 80 -13.64 3.46 -19.03
C TYR A 80 -13.06 2.11 -18.56
N ALA A 81 -12.54 1.33 -19.49
CA ALA A 81 -11.80 0.10 -19.26
C ALA A 81 -11.01 -0.19 -20.52
N GLY A 82 -9.77 -0.62 -20.38
CA GLY A 82 -8.93 -1.00 -21.49
C GLY A 82 -7.63 -1.61 -20.98
N PRO A 83 -6.78 -2.14 -21.88
CA PRO A 83 -5.57 -2.85 -21.50
C PRO A 83 -4.63 -2.03 -20.61
N LEU A 84 -4.68 -0.69 -20.70
CA LEU A 84 -3.91 0.19 -19.83
C LEU A 84 -4.39 0.13 -18.38
N VAL A 85 -5.70 0.25 -18.14
CA VAL A 85 -6.28 0.22 -16.78
C VAL A 85 -6.07 -1.15 -16.14
N GLU A 86 -6.22 -2.22 -16.93
CA GLU A 86 -6.03 -3.60 -16.46
C GLU A 86 -4.58 -3.85 -16.04
N ARG A 87 -3.61 -3.55 -16.91
CA ARG A 87 -2.18 -3.65 -16.58
C ARG A 87 -1.80 -2.80 -15.38
N GLU A 88 -2.39 -1.61 -15.26
CA GLU A 88 -2.12 -0.75 -14.12
C GLU A 88 -2.73 -1.30 -12.83
N MET A 89 -3.94 -1.88 -12.87
CA MET A 89 -4.54 -2.56 -11.74
C MET A 89 -3.70 -3.77 -11.31
N GLU A 90 -3.15 -4.52 -12.26
CA GLU A 90 -2.20 -5.61 -11.98
C GLU A 90 -0.92 -5.09 -11.31
N ARG A 91 -0.38 -3.98 -11.80
CA ARG A 91 0.80 -3.35 -11.18
C ARG A 91 0.50 -2.89 -9.75
N ILE A 92 -0.66 -2.29 -9.50
CA ILE A 92 -1.10 -1.88 -8.15
C ILE A 92 -1.26 -3.11 -7.24
N ALA A 93 -1.85 -4.19 -7.76
CA ALA A 93 -2.07 -5.42 -7.01
C ALA A 93 -0.77 -6.01 -6.43
N ALA A 94 0.37 -5.84 -7.11
CA ALA A 94 1.67 -6.28 -6.60
C ALA A 94 2.09 -5.61 -5.27
N PHE A 95 1.52 -4.44 -4.95
CA PHE A 95 1.78 -3.74 -3.68
C PHE A 95 0.80 -4.14 -2.57
N PHE A 96 -0.39 -4.66 -2.91
CA PHE A 96 -1.39 -5.13 -1.97
C PHE A 96 -1.08 -6.55 -1.51
N ARG A 97 -0.08 -6.65 -0.62
CA ARG A 97 0.33 -7.91 -0.02
C ARG A 97 -0.46 -8.17 1.27
N PRO A 98 -0.87 -9.42 1.55
CA PRO A 98 -1.37 -9.80 2.86
C PRO A 98 -0.36 -9.48 3.95
N ALA A 99 -0.84 -9.14 5.15
CA ALA A 99 0.01 -9.05 6.32
C ALA A 99 0.70 -10.40 6.53
N ALA A 100 2.03 -10.38 6.74
CA ALA A 100 2.72 -11.57 7.18
C ALA A 100 2.08 -11.99 8.50
N GLN A 101 1.53 -13.21 8.55
CA GLN A 101 1.11 -13.80 9.81
C GLN A 101 2.32 -13.77 10.72
N ALA A 102 2.17 -13.15 11.90
CA ALA A 102 3.23 -13.14 12.90
C ALA A 102 3.70 -14.58 13.06
N ALA A 103 4.98 -14.84 12.78
CA ALA A 103 5.57 -16.14 13.03
C ALA A 103 5.20 -16.54 14.47
N PRO A 104 4.84 -17.81 14.74
CA PRO A 104 4.52 -18.22 16.09
C PRO A 104 5.70 -17.83 16.97
N THR A 105 5.46 -16.91 17.90
CA THR A 105 6.41 -16.55 18.94
C THR A 105 6.73 -17.86 19.65
N THR A 106 7.85 -18.47 19.30
CA THR A 106 8.41 -19.55 20.10
C THR A 106 8.80 -18.89 21.40
N SER A 107 7.89 -18.95 22.37
CA SER A 107 8.24 -18.71 23.76
C SER A 107 9.26 -19.78 24.10
N TYR A 108 10.54 -19.42 24.08
CA TYR A 108 11.54 -20.21 24.78
C TYR A 108 11.04 -20.31 26.23
N PRO A 109 10.85 -21.51 26.79
CA PRO A 109 10.68 -21.60 28.22
C PRO A 109 11.91 -20.95 28.85
N SER A 110 11.70 -19.87 29.62
CA SER A 110 12.73 -19.35 30.50
C SER A 110 13.27 -20.53 31.32
N PRO A 111 14.58 -20.79 31.35
CA PRO A 111 15.11 -21.71 32.32
C PRO A 111 14.86 -21.09 33.69
N ASP A 112 13.83 -21.62 34.37
CA ASP A 112 13.76 -21.57 35.81
C ASP A 112 14.97 -22.35 36.33
N SER A 113 16.00 -21.61 36.72
CA SER A 113 17.11 -22.13 37.49
C SER A 113 17.40 -21.13 38.59
N GLY A 114 16.61 -21.24 39.66
CA GLY A 114 17.16 -21.06 41.00
C GLY A 114 18.33 -22.02 41.22
N GLU A 115 19.12 -21.71 42.25
CA GLU A 115 20.41 -22.32 42.63
C GLU A 115 21.63 -21.62 41.99
N GLY A 116 22.25 -20.76 42.79
CA GLY A 116 23.38 -19.94 42.39
C GLY A 116 24.71 -20.69 42.33
N MET A 117 25.71 -20.03 41.75
CA MET A 117 27.14 -20.10 42.06
C MET A 117 27.93 -19.26 41.05
N GLY A 118 28.87 -18.44 41.53
CA GLY A 118 30.04 -18.03 40.75
C GLY A 118 30.02 -16.66 40.10
N GLU A 119 30.59 -15.68 40.79
CA GLU A 119 31.13 -14.45 40.21
C GLU A 119 32.19 -14.77 39.13
N VAL A 120 31.94 -14.40 37.86
CA VAL A 120 33.01 -14.30 36.84
C VAL A 120 32.75 -13.14 35.87
N SER A 121 33.58 -12.10 36.03
CA SER A 121 34.16 -11.21 35.01
C SER A 121 33.28 -10.59 33.90
N LYS A 122 33.09 -9.27 34.01
CA LYS A 122 32.76 -8.37 32.89
C LYS A 122 33.94 -8.32 31.90
N GLY A 123 33.87 -9.08 30.81
CA GLY A 123 34.80 -9.01 29.67
C GLY A 123 34.09 -8.47 28.42
N GLY A 124 34.54 -7.30 27.94
CA GLY A 124 33.91 -6.51 26.89
C GLY A 124 33.85 -7.16 25.51
N PHE A 125 32.69 -6.99 24.85
CA PHE A 125 32.41 -7.42 23.48
C PHE A 125 32.81 -6.39 22.40
N PHE A 126 33.42 -5.26 22.78
CA PHE A 126 33.72 -4.13 21.86
C PHE A 126 35.20 -3.96 21.47
N SER A 127 36.07 -4.96 21.69
CA SER A 127 37.53 -4.79 21.50
C SER A 127 38.14 -5.56 20.33
N ARG A 128 37.38 -5.86 19.25
CA ARG A 128 37.93 -6.66 18.13
C ARG A 128 37.77 -6.05 16.73
N LEU A 129 37.68 -4.72 16.63
CA LEU A 129 37.75 -4.06 15.32
C LEU A 129 38.77 -2.91 15.15
N PHE A 130 39.59 -2.57 16.15
CA PHE A 130 40.77 -1.71 15.95
C PHE A 130 41.81 -1.99 17.04
N GLY A 131 43.01 -2.46 16.65
CA GLY A 131 44.20 -2.55 17.51
C GLY A 131 44.78 -3.95 17.62
#